data_AF-A0A455VQW3-F1
#
_entry.id   AF-A0A455VQW3-F1
#
_cell.length_a   1.000
_cell.length_b   1.000
_cell.length_c   1.000
_cell.angle_alpha   90.00
_cell.angle_beta   90.00
_cell.angle_gamma   90.00
#
_symmetry.space_group_name_H-M   'P 1'
#
loop_
_entity.id
_entity.type
_entity.pdbx_description
1 polymer ?
#
loop_
_entity_poly.entity_id
_entity_poly.type
_entity_poly.pdbx_seq_one_letter_code
_entity_poly.pdbx_strand_id
1 'polypeptide(L)'
;MKLINPTCKAPDMTSWSNNVRLMRQIDNRSHQDICALYDWDFWQTNILSPESLRKQWDKLTMQRNTGGEQRAAKPDLDFNNTDWAYGVIR
;
A
#
# COMPACT_ATOMS: atom_id res chain seq x y z
N MET A 1 -10.34 -26.04 -0.22
CA MET A 1 -11.38 -25.11 0.26
C MET A 1 -10.66 -23.97 0.96
N LYS A 2 -10.54 -22.79 0.33
CA LYS A 2 -9.91 -21.62 0.95
C LYS A 2 -10.85 -21.16 2.07
N LEU A 3 -10.41 -21.28 3.33
CA LEU A 3 -11.18 -20.90 4.51
C LEU A 3 -11.29 -19.37 4.50
N ILE A 4 -12.34 -18.84 3.87
CA ILE A 4 -12.69 -17.43 3.97
C ILE A 4 -13.14 -17.24 5.43
N ASN A 5 -12.46 -16.35 6.15
CA ASN A 5 -12.66 -16.13 7.58
C ASN A 5 -14.18 -16.14 7.92
N PRO A 6 -14.66 -17.00 8.85
CA PRO A 6 -16.09 -17.16 9.14
C PRO A 6 -16.77 -15.92 9.72
N THR A 7 -15.99 -14.89 10.09
CA THR A 7 -16.50 -13.57 10.50
C THR A 7 -16.54 -12.54 9.38
N CYS A 8 -16.10 -12.91 8.16
CA CYS A 8 -16.10 -12.01 7.02
C CYS A 8 -17.55 -11.72 6.60
N LYS A 9 -17.97 -10.46 6.79
CA LYS A 9 -19.27 -10.00 6.29
C LYS A 9 -19.36 -10.26 4.79
N ALA A 10 -20.54 -10.69 4.34
CA ALA A 10 -20.82 -10.86 2.92
C ALA A 10 -20.51 -9.54 2.19
N PRO A 11 -19.73 -9.58 1.09
CA PRO A 11 -19.39 -8.37 0.37
C PRO A 11 -20.64 -7.76 -0.26
N ASP A 12 -20.87 -6.47 -0.02
CA ASP A 12 -21.90 -5.71 -0.70
C ASP A 12 -21.47 -5.43 -2.14
N MET A 13 -22.00 -6.23 -3.07
CA MET A 13 -21.70 -6.13 -4.50
C MET A 13 -22.17 -4.81 -5.13
N THR A 14 -23.21 -4.20 -4.59
CA THR A 14 -23.71 -2.91 -5.05
C THR A 14 -22.73 -1.80 -4.69
N SER A 15 -22.26 -1.78 -3.44
CA SER A 15 -21.20 -0.87 -3.01
C SER A 15 -19.88 -1.14 -3.74
N TRP A 16 -19.56 -2.41 -3.98
CA TRP A 16 -18.35 -2.82 -4.71
C TRP A 16 -18.30 -2.20 -6.11
N SER A 17 -19.33 -2.43 -6.91
CA SER A 17 -19.40 -1.93 -8.30
C SER A 17 -19.43 -0.40 -8.37
N ASN A 18 -20.14 0.24 -7.44
CA ASN A 18 -20.17 1.70 -7.33
C ASN A 18 -18.77 2.27 -7.05
N ASN A 19 -18.03 1.71 -6.09
CA ASN A 19 -16.68 2.17 -5.79
C ASN A 19 -15.73 2.01 -6.99
N VAL A 20 -15.80 0.90 -7.72
CA VAL A 20 -15.01 0.70 -8.95
C VAL A 20 -15.38 1.75 -10.01
N ARG A 21 -16.67 2.06 -10.18
CA ARG A 21 -17.13 3.13 -11.08
C ARG A 21 -16.58 4.50 -10.66
N LEU A 22 -16.60 4.83 -9.36
CA LEU A 22 -16.07 6.09 -8.84
C LEU A 22 -14.56 6.21 -9.07
N MET A 23 -13.80 5.13 -8.87
CA MET A 23 -12.36 5.12 -9.16
C MET A 23 -12.05 5.41 -10.63
N ARG A 24 -12.90 4.94 -11.55
CA ARG A 24 -12.72 5.18 -13.00
C ARG A 24 -13.19 6.57 -13.43
N GLN A 25 -14.33 7.04 -12.92
CA GLN A 25 -15.00 8.25 -13.40
C GLN A 25 -14.58 9.52 -12.66
N ILE A 26 -14.32 9.44 -11.36
CA ILE A 26 -13.98 10.60 -10.52
C ILE A 26 -12.48 10.67 -10.33
N ASP A 27 -11.87 9.55 -9.90
CA ASP A 27 -10.45 9.53 -9.58
C ASP A 27 -9.57 9.36 -10.83
N ASN A 28 -10.18 9.24 -12.02
CA ASN A 28 -9.53 9.06 -13.31
C ASN A 28 -8.47 7.95 -13.34
N ARG A 29 -8.70 6.85 -12.60
CA ARG A 29 -7.78 5.70 -12.57
C ARG A 29 -8.08 4.75 -13.72
N SER A 30 -7.04 4.26 -14.39
CA SER A 30 -7.20 3.28 -15.48
C SER A 30 -7.70 1.95 -14.94
N HIS A 31 -8.51 1.25 -15.74
CA HIS A 31 -8.91 -0.13 -15.43
C HIS A 31 -7.68 -1.04 -15.26
N GLN A 32 -6.65 -0.83 -16.09
CA GLN A 32 -5.39 -1.58 -16.00
C GLN A 32 -4.68 -1.36 -14.68
N ASP A 33 -4.60 -0.11 -14.19
CA ASP A 33 -3.99 0.19 -12.90
C ASP A 33 -4.75 -0.46 -11.75
N ILE A 34 -6.08 -0.40 -11.79
CA ILE A 34 -6.95 -1.02 -10.79
C ILE A 34 -6.72 -2.53 -10.76
N CYS A 35 -6.73 -3.20 -11.92
CA CYS A 35 -6.44 -4.64 -12.02
C CYS A 35 -5.03 -4.97 -11.54
N ALA A 36 -4.03 -4.21 -11.96
CA ALA A 36 -2.64 -4.44 -11.56
C ALA A 36 -2.45 -4.31 -10.04
N LEU A 37 -3.15 -3.37 -9.39
CA LEU A 37 -3.12 -3.22 -7.93
C LEU A 37 -3.82 -4.37 -7.20
N TYR A 38 -4.89 -4.91 -7.77
CA TYR A 38 -5.56 -6.11 -7.24
C TYR A 38 -4.75 -7.39 -7.41
N ASP A 39 -4.02 -7.51 -8.51
CA ASP A 39 -3.16 -8.66 -8.82
C ASP A 39 -1.86 -8.66 -8.01
N TRP A 40 -1.54 -7.55 -7.33
CA TRP A 40 -0.36 -7.47 -6.51
C TRP A 40 -0.54 -8.31 -5.22
N ASP A 41 0.22 -9.41 -5.11
CA ASP A 41 0.18 -10.41 -4.01
C ASP A 41 0.14 -9.79 -2.60
N PHE A 42 0.88 -8.70 -2.39
CA PHE A 42 0.92 -7.99 -1.11
C PHE A 42 -0.44 -7.39 -0.73
N TRP A 43 -1.22 -6.91 -1.71
CA TRP A 43 -2.51 -6.25 -1.48
C TRP A 43 -3.70 -7.17 -1.59
N GLN A 44 -3.64 -8.22 -2.41
CA GLN A 44 -4.72 -9.21 -2.46
C GLN A 44 -5.05 -9.78 -1.07
N THR A 45 -4.03 -9.87 -0.19
CA THR A 45 -4.19 -10.35 1.18
C THR A 45 -4.81 -9.31 2.13
N ASN A 46 -4.60 -8.02 1.88
CA ASN A 46 -4.98 -6.92 2.78
C ASN A 46 -6.26 -6.18 2.37
N ILE A 47 -6.60 -6.21 1.08
CA ILE A 47 -7.71 -5.44 0.52
C ILE A 47 -8.89 -6.37 0.33
N LEU A 48 -9.88 -6.21 1.21
CA LEU A 48 -11.12 -6.97 1.21
C LEU A 48 -12.24 -6.27 0.41
N SER A 49 -12.04 -5.01 -0.01
CA SER A 49 -13.04 -4.24 -0.76
C SER A 49 -12.43 -3.11 -1.63
N PRO A 50 -13.10 -2.70 -2.72
CA PRO A 50 -12.67 -1.56 -3.55
C PRO A 50 -12.71 -0.23 -2.81
N GLU A 51 -13.52 -0.11 -1.76
CA GLU A 51 -13.56 1.07 -0.92
C GLU A 51 -12.23 1.25 -0.18
N SER A 52 -11.72 0.17 0.43
CA SER A 52 -10.41 0.17 1.09
C SER A 52 -9.28 0.42 0.10
N LEU A 53 -9.39 -0.13 -1.12
CA LEU A 53 -8.44 0.15 -2.21
C LEU A 53 -8.42 1.63 -2.57
N ARG A 54 -9.59 2.24 -2.79
CA ARG A 54 -9.72 3.66 -3.11
C ARG A 54 -9.14 4.55 -2.01
N LYS A 55 -9.41 4.24 -0.74
CA LYS A 55 -8.90 5.00 0.42
C LYS A 55 -7.37 4.96 0.53
N GLN A 56 -6.76 3.82 0.22
CA GLN A 56 -5.32 3.64 0.38
C GLN A 56 -4.53 3.93 -0.89
N TRP A 57 -5.21 4.17 -2.02
CA TRP A 57 -4.64 4.22 -3.37
C TRP A 57 -3.29 4.95 -3.46
N ASP A 58 -3.20 6.19 -2.96
CA ASP A 58 -1.98 7.01 -3.08
C ASP A 58 -0.80 6.41 -2.29
N LYS A 59 -1.08 5.80 -1.13
CA LYS A 59 -0.07 5.04 -0.37
C LYS A 59 0.41 3.83 -1.18
N LEU A 60 -0.51 3.15 -1.86
CA LEU A 60 -0.18 1.95 -2.64
C LEU A 60 0.66 2.28 -3.86
N THR A 61 0.31 3.34 -4.59
CA THR A 61 1.06 3.78 -5.76
C THR A 61 2.45 4.26 -5.36
N MET A 62 2.56 5.02 -4.27
CA MET A 62 3.87 5.39 -3.71
C MET A 62 4.69 4.17 -3.31
N GLN A 63 4.12 3.19 -2.60
CA GLN A 63 4.82 1.97 -2.20
C GLN A 63 5.19 1.06 -3.37
N ARG A 64 4.35 0.98 -4.41
CA ARG A 64 4.68 0.26 -5.64
C ARG A 64 5.86 0.92 -6.36
N ASN A 65 5.85 2.25 -6.47
CA ASN A 65 6.90 3.00 -7.15
C ASN A 65 8.22 2.95 -6.36
N THR A 66 8.15 3.02 -5.03
CA THR A 66 9.33 2.90 -4.14
C THR A 66 9.75 1.45 -3.89
N GLY A 67 8.91 0.46 -4.18
CA GLY A 67 9.23 -0.96 -4.02
C GLY A 67 10.33 -1.49 -4.96
N GLY A 68 10.77 -0.67 -5.93
CA GLY A 68 11.98 -0.89 -6.72
C GLY A 68 13.23 -0.23 -6.14
N GLU A 69 13.07 0.80 -5.31
CA GLU A 69 14.16 1.36 -4.51
C GLU A 69 14.26 0.55 -3.23
N GLN A 70 15.11 -0.47 -3.32
CA GLN A 70 15.80 -1.09 -2.19
C GLN A 70 15.76 -0.14 -1.00
N ARG A 71 15.16 -0.59 0.11
CA ARG A 71 15.38 0.03 1.43
C ARG A 71 16.86 0.33 1.48
N ALA A 72 17.23 1.62 1.37
CA ALA A 72 18.62 2.04 1.40
C ALA A 72 19.21 1.28 2.58
N ALA A 73 20.19 0.41 2.29
CA ALA A 73 20.81 -0.42 3.29
C ALA A 73 21.07 0.51 4.48
N LYS A 74 20.52 0.17 5.66
CA LYS A 74 20.73 0.98 6.86
C LYS A 74 22.23 1.31 6.87
N PRO A 75 22.63 2.59 6.91
CA PRO A 75 24.05 2.88 7.06
C PRO A 75 24.51 2.10 8.28
N ASP A 76 25.60 1.35 8.08
CA ASP A 76 26.21 0.58 9.17
C ASP A 76 26.40 1.53 10.35
N LEU A 77 25.84 1.18 11.51
CA LEU A 77 25.94 2.02 12.69
C LEU A 77 27.39 1.94 13.15
N ASP A 78 28.20 2.91 12.78
CA ASP A 78 29.56 3.01 13.29
C ASP A 78 29.50 3.42 14.78
N PHE A 79 29.56 2.41 15.64
CA PHE A 79 29.60 2.56 17.09
C PHE A 79 30.84 3.32 17.59
N ASN A 80 31.83 3.56 16.73
CA ASN A 80 33.03 4.34 17.05
C ASN A 80 32.94 5.79 16.56
N ASN A 81 31.83 6.19 15.93
CA ASN A 81 31.66 7.58 15.52
C ASN A 81 31.40 8.48 16.75
N THR A 82 32.42 9.26 17.13
CA THR A 82 32.37 10.28 18.20
C THR A 82 32.03 11.70 17.72
N ASP A 83 31.51 11.88 16.50
CA ASP A 83 31.14 13.20 15.96
C ASP A 83 30.10 13.96 16.81
N TRP A 84 29.29 13.23 17.58
CA TRP A 84 28.34 13.79 18.53
C TRP A 84 29.01 14.52 19.72
N ALA A 85 30.26 14.18 20.05
CA ALA A 85 30.96 14.72 21.21
C ALA A 85 31.55 16.12 20.98
N TYR A 86 31.86 16.48 19.73
CA TYR A 86 32.46 17.78 19.39
C TYR A 86 31.47 18.96 19.47
N GLY A 87 30.17 18.69 19.53
CA GLY A 87 29.14 19.73 19.69
C GLY A 87 28.96 20.25 21.12
N VAL A 88 29.52 19.55 22.12
CA VAL A 88 29.31 19.84 23.56
C VAL A 88 30.45 20.67 24.16
N ILE A 89 31.59 20.79 23.47
CA ILE A 89 32.74 21.58 23.90
C ILE A 89 32.75 22.90 23.11
N ARG A 90 31.90 23.85 23.52
CA ARG A 90 32.03 25.28 23.21
C ARG A 90 31.92 26.09 24.48
#